data_AF-A0A661E546-F1
#
_entry.id   AF-A0A661E546-F1
#
_cell.length_a   1.000
_cell.length_b   1.000
_cell.length_c   1.000
_cell.angle_alpha   90.00
_cell.angle_beta   90.00
_cell.angle_gamma   90.00
#
_symmetry.space_group_name_H-M   'P 1'
#
loop_
_entity.id
_entity.type
_entity.pdbx_description
1 polymer ?
#
loop_
_entity_poly.entity_id
_entity_poly.type
_entity_poly.pdbx_seq_one_letter_code
_entity_poly.pdbx_strand_id
1 'polypeptide(L)'
;HDIDHRLIPIRRLPTNGMVERFNGRIAEVLATTRFKSAEDLFQTLNRYVYFYNHHIPQQSLGHQAPVQAFKEWQVRQPELLNRNVINHSGSDT
;
A
#
# COMPACT_ATOMS: atom_id res chain seq x y z
N HIS A 1 2.84 -11.54 19.15
CA HIS A 1 1.80 -11.21 18.16
C HIS A 1 1.41 -12.51 17.50
N ASP A 2 0.21 -12.99 17.77
CA ASP A 2 -0.32 -14.20 17.13
C ASP A 2 -0.85 -13.79 15.75
N ILE A 3 -0.03 -13.99 14.71
CA ILE A 3 -0.35 -13.64 13.33
C ILE A 3 -0.56 -14.96 12.58
N ASP A 4 -1.77 -15.17 12.07
CA ASP A 4 -2.07 -16.33 11.24
C ASP A 4 -1.47 -16.14 9.84
N HIS A 5 -0.49 -16.98 9.49
CA HIS A 5 0.19 -16.96 8.20
C HIS A 5 -0.53 -17.88 7.22
N ARG A 6 -1.24 -17.30 6.23
CA ARG A 6 -1.96 -18.07 5.20
C ARG A 6 -1.34 -17.89 3.82
N LEU A 7 -1.07 -18.99 3.13
CA LEU A 7 -0.73 -19.01 1.70
C LEU A 7 -2.01 -19.23 0.88
N ILE A 8 -2.23 -18.41 -0.13
CA ILE A 8 -3.36 -18.56 -1.06
C ILE A 8 -2.91 -19.42 -2.25
N PRO A 9 -3.71 -20.41 -2.70
CA PRO A 9 -3.36 -21.25 -3.84
C PRO A 9 -3.20 -20.44 -5.14
N ILE A 10 -2.16 -20.77 -5.89
CA ILE A 10 -1.82 -20.15 -7.17
C ILE A 10 -2.98 -20.37 -8.16
N ARG A 11 -3.53 -19.29 -8.75
CA ARG A 11 -4.57 -19.24 -9.81
C ARG A 11 -6.06 -19.30 -9.43
N ARG A 12 -6.50 -19.04 -8.17
CA ARG A 12 -7.93 -18.79 -7.86
C ARG A 12 -8.22 -17.53 -7.03
N LEU A 13 -8.64 -16.46 -7.73
CA LEU A 13 -9.49 -15.28 -7.39
C LEU A 13 -9.13 -14.39 -6.15
N PRO A 14 -9.82 -13.23 -6.01
CA PRO A 14 -9.36 -11.84 -6.18
C PRO A 14 -8.59 -11.25 -4.97
N THR A 15 -8.19 -12.05 -4.00
CA THR A 15 -7.78 -11.58 -2.67
C THR A 15 -6.43 -10.85 -2.69
N ASN A 16 -5.53 -11.23 -3.60
CA ASN A 16 -4.20 -10.62 -3.73
C ASN A 16 -4.17 -9.46 -4.75
N GLY A 17 -5.30 -9.12 -5.38
CA GLY A 17 -5.32 -8.18 -6.50
C GLY A 17 -4.86 -6.75 -6.15
N MET A 18 -4.99 -6.34 -4.89
CA MET A 18 -4.45 -5.05 -4.43
C MET A 18 -2.93 -5.05 -4.35
N VAL A 19 -2.34 -6.13 -3.82
CA VAL A 19 -0.89 -6.30 -3.73
C VAL A 19 -0.28 -6.46 -5.11
N GLU A 20 -0.93 -7.24 -5.98
CA GLU A 20 -0.50 -7.41 -7.37
C GLU A 20 -0.53 -6.09 -8.14
N ARG A 21 -1.58 -5.27 -7.99
CA ARG A 21 -1.63 -3.93 -8.60
C ARG A 21 -0.56 -2.99 -8.05
N PHE A 22 -0.34 -3.00 -6.73
CA PHE A 22 0.70 -2.20 -6.11
C PHE A 22 2.08 -2.56 -6.66
N ASN A 23 2.39 -3.86 -6.72
CA ASN A 23 3.66 -4.39 -7.23
C ASN A 23 3.82 -4.13 -8.73
N GLY A 24 2.76 -4.31 -9.52
CA GLY A 24 2.78 -4.06 -10.96
C GLY A 24 3.09 -2.60 -11.30
N ARG A 25 2.42 -1.66 -10.63
CA ARG A 25 2.64 -0.22 -10.84
C ARG A 25 4.06 0.23 -10.49
N ILE A 26 4.62 -0.24 -9.36
CA ILE A 26 6.02 0.12 -9.05
C ILE A 26 7.00 -0.57 -9.99
N ALA A 27 6.72 -1.80 -10.44
CA ALA A 27 7.55 -2.47 -11.43
C ALA A 27 7.61 -1.68 -12.75
N GLU A 28 6.50 -1.09 -13.19
CA GLU A 28 6.48 -0.18 -14.34
C GLU A 28 7.37 1.05 -14.11
N VAL A 29 7.24 1.73 -12.96
CA VAL A 29 8.07 2.89 -12.61
C VAL A 29 9.55 2.54 -12.60
N LEU A 30 9.91 1.37 -12.06
CA LEU A 30 11.29 0.88 -12.02
C LEU A 30 11.80 0.51 -13.41
N ALA A 31 10.94 -0.01 -14.29
CA ALA A 31 11.31 -0.36 -15.65
C ALA A 31 11.55 0.87 -16.56
N THR A 32 10.82 1.97 -16.33
CA THR A 32 10.92 3.18 -17.16
C THR A 32 11.93 4.21 -16.66
N THR A 33 12.41 4.07 -15.43
CA THR A 33 13.25 5.08 -14.77
C THR A 33 14.68 4.58 -14.61
N ARG A 34 15.65 5.36 -15.09
CA ARG A 34 17.07 5.09 -14.84
C ARG A 34 17.53 5.82 -13.58
N PHE A 35 17.92 5.05 -12.56
CA PHE A 35 18.44 5.60 -11.31
C PHE A 35 19.93 5.89 -11.40
N LYS A 36 20.35 7.01 -10.81
CA LYS A 36 21.77 7.42 -10.78
C LYS A 36 22.52 6.85 -9.58
N SER A 37 21.80 6.46 -8.53
CA SER A 37 22.35 5.89 -7.30
C SER A 37 21.31 5.02 -6.58
N ALA A 38 21.77 4.26 -5.57
CA ALA A 38 20.88 3.52 -4.69
C ALA A 38 19.96 4.46 -3.87
N GLU A 39 20.46 5.64 -3.48
CA GLU A 39 19.69 6.65 -2.78
C GLU A 39 18.50 7.15 -3.61
N ASP A 40 18.73 7.42 -4.89
CA ASP A 40 17.69 7.87 -5.85
C ASP A 40 16.57 6.82 -6.00
N LEU A 41 16.94 5.54 -6.04
CA LEU A 41 15.99 4.44 -6.03
C LEU A 41 15.19 4.40 -4.71
N PHE A 42 15.86 4.50 -3.57
CA PHE A 42 15.22 4.48 -2.25
C PHE A 42 14.21 5.62 -2.09
N GLN A 43 14.59 6.83 -2.46
CA GLN A 43 13.69 8.00 -2.42
C GLN A 43 12.49 7.83 -3.34
N THR A 44 12.71 7.25 -4.53
CA THR A 44 11.62 6.96 -5.47
C THR A 44 10.63 5.94 -4.91
N LEU A 45 11.12 4.87 -4.27
CA LEU A 45 10.28 3.88 -3.62
C LEU A 45 9.46 4.47 -2.46
N ASN A 46 10.09 5.24 -1.57
CA ASN A 46 9.41 5.92 -0.47
C ASN A 46 8.33 6.89 -0.96
N ARG A 47 8.69 7.68 -1.98
CA ARG A 47 7.75 8.60 -2.63
C ARG A 47 6.56 7.83 -3.20
N TYR A 48 6.80 6.73 -3.90
CA TYR A 48 5.73 5.90 -4.44
C TYR A 48 4.81 5.35 -3.36
N VAL A 49 5.35 4.79 -2.27
CA VAL A 49 4.56 4.29 -1.14
C VAL A 49 3.68 5.39 -0.55
N TYR A 50 4.25 6.58 -0.33
CA TYR A 50 3.53 7.73 0.18
C TYR A 50 2.38 8.14 -0.77
N PHE A 51 2.67 8.33 -2.06
CA PHE A 51 1.65 8.70 -3.04
C PHE A 51 0.54 7.64 -3.15
N TYR A 52 0.91 6.36 -3.21
CA TYR A 52 -0.06 5.27 -3.30
C TYR A 52 -1.01 5.27 -2.11
N ASN A 53 -0.48 5.42 -0.89
CA ASN A 53 -1.27 5.34 0.34
C ASN A 53 -2.12 6.58 0.62
N HIS A 54 -1.61 7.78 0.29
CA HIS A 54 -2.24 9.03 0.69
C HIS A 54 -3.02 9.72 -0.44
N HIS A 55 -2.64 9.51 -1.70
CA HIS A 55 -3.09 10.36 -2.80
C HIS A 55 -3.72 9.63 -3.97
N ILE A 56 -3.34 8.38 -4.25
CA ILE A 56 -3.86 7.64 -5.41
C ILE A 56 -5.16 6.92 -5.04
N PRO A 57 -6.32 7.34 -5.59
CA PRO A 57 -7.58 6.68 -5.32
C PRO A 57 -7.65 5.30 -5.97
N GLN A 58 -8.25 4.34 -5.29
CA GLN A 58 -8.36 2.96 -5.78
C GLN A 58 -9.83 2.63 -6.05
N GLN A 59 -10.12 2.15 -7.26
CA GLN A 59 -11.49 1.78 -7.66
C GLN A 59 -12.09 0.71 -6.73
N SER A 60 -11.27 -0.27 -6.32
CA SER A 60 -11.68 -1.32 -5.38
C SER A 60 -11.96 -0.81 -3.96
N LEU A 61 -11.54 0.41 -3.63
CA LEU A 61 -11.84 1.09 -2.37
C LEU A 61 -12.89 2.18 -2.56
N GLY A 62 -13.71 2.11 -3.63
CA GLY A 62 -14.74 3.12 -3.89
C GLY A 62 -14.18 4.48 -4.30
N HIS A 63 -13.05 4.49 -5.03
CA HIS A 63 -12.35 5.72 -5.46
C HIS A 63 -11.79 6.52 -4.28
N GLN A 64 -11.31 5.84 -3.25
CA GLN A 64 -10.62 6.44 -2.11
C GLN A 64 -9.16 6.02 -2.06
N ALA A 65 -8.32 6.89 -1.49
CA ALA A 65 -6.94 6.51 -1.18
C ALA A 65 -6.93 5.49 -0.01
N PRO A 66 -5.95 4.56 0.04
CA PRO A 66 -5.87 3.52 1.07
C PRO A 66 -6.00 4.05 2.51
N VAL A 67 -5.30 5.14 2.85
CA VAL A 67 -5.36 5.73 4.20
C VAL A 67 -6.75 6.29 4.52
N GLN A 68 -7.45 6.85 3.53
CA GLN A 68 -8.81 7.35 3.72
C GLN A 68 -9.78 6.19 3.97
N ALA A 69 -9.75 5.16 3.12
CA ALA A 69 -10.57 3.97 3.28
C ALA A 69 -10.33 3.31 4.65
N PHE A 70 -9.06 3.24 5.08
CA PHE A 70 -8.68 2.66 6.36
C PHE A 70 -9.21 3.48 7.56
N LYS A 71 -9.15 4.81 7.51
CA LYS A 71 -9.76 5.68 8.53
C LYS A 71 -11.27 5.49 8.62
N GLU A 72 -11.94 5.37 7.48
CA GLU A 72 -13.38 5.14 7.44
C GLU A 72 -13.77 3.76 7.99
N TRP A 73 -12.98 2.72 7.69
CA TRP A 73 -13.17 1.39 8.26
C TRP A 73 -12.95 1.37 9.77
N GLN A 74 -11.98 2.12 10.29
CA GLN A 74 -11.75 2.23 11.72
C GLN A 74 -12.97 2.77 12.49
N VAL A 75 -13.73 3.68 11.88
CA VAL A 75 -14.95 4.22 12.50
C VAL A 75 -16.11 3.23 12.38
N ARG A 76 -16.24 2.55 11.23
CA ARG A 76 -17.40 1.68 10.94
C ARG A 76 -17.31 0.30 11.58
N GLN A 77 -16.11 -0.27 11.68
CA GLN A 77 -15.85 -1.64 12.13
C GLN A 77 -14.52 -1.71 12.92
N PRO A 78 -14.44 -1.02 14.08
CA PRO A 78 -13.22 -0.98 14.88
C PRO A 78 -12.75 -2.37 15.33
N GLU A 79 -13.67 -3.33 15.49
CA GLU A 79 -13.40 -4.71 15.89
C GLU A 79 -12.57 -5.51 14.88
N LEU A 80 -12.54 -5.08 13.61
CA LEU A 80 -11.74 -5.71 12.56
C LEU A 80 -10.30 -5.19 12.51
N LEU A 81 -9.99 -4.08 13.19
CA LEU A 81 -8.69 -3.45 13.17
C LEU A 81 -7.98 -3.61 14.51
N ASN A 82 -7.03 -4.55 14.56
CA ASN A 82 -6.19 -4.75 15.75
C ASN A 82 -5.19 -3.60 16.02
N ARG A 83 -5.11 -2.57 15.14
CA ARG A 83 -4.20 -1.42 15.28
C ARG A 83 -4.82 -0.13 14.72
N ASN A 84 -4.61 0.99 15.42
CA ASN A 84 -4.99 2.35 15.01
C ASN A 84 -4.21 2.83 13.78
N VAL A 85 -4.84 3.62 12.90
CA VAL A 85 -4.14 4.36 11.83
C VAL A 85 -3.24 5.43 12.45
N ILE A 86 -1.94 5.17 12.57
CA ILE A 86 -0.98 6.25 12.86
C ILE A 86 -0.60 6.88 11.52
N ASN A 87 -1.09 8.09 11.27
CA ASN A 87 -0.51 8.97 10.27
C ASN A 87 0.91 9.31 10.76
N HIS A 88 1.93 8.55 10.37
CA HIS A 88 3.31 8.97 10.56
C HIS A 88 3.58 10.14 9.60
N SER A 89 3.31 11.35 10.07
CA SER A 89 3.84 12.56 9.46
C SER A 89 5.33 12.67 9.80
N GLY A 90 6.17 12.13 8.90
CA GLY A 90 7.55 12.56 8.72
C GLY A 90 8.62 11.96 9.65
N SER A 91 9.75 11.65 9.00
CA SER A 91 11.11 11.45 9.51
C SER A 91 11.40 10.27 10.43
N ASP A 92 12.18 9.33 9.91
CA ASP A 92 13.38 8.88 10.61
C ASP A 92 14.57 9.07 9.67
N THR A 93 15.43 10.01 10.08
CA THR A 93 16.69 10.52 9.47
C THR A 93 16.63 11.31 8.18
#